data_AF-A0A090RZT8-F1
#
_entry.id   AF-A0A090RZT8-F1
#
_cell.length_a   1.000
_cell.length_b   1.000
_cell.length_c   1.000
_cell.angle_alpha   90.00
_cell.angle_beta   90.00
_cell.angle_gamma   90.00
#
_symmetry.space_group_name_H-M   'P 1'
#
loop_
_entity.id
_entity.type
_entity.pdbx_description
1 polymer ?
#
loop_
_entity_poly.entity_id
_entity_poly.type
_entity_poly.pdbx_seq_one_letter_code
_entity_poly.pdbx_strand_id
1 'polypeptide(L)'
;MQLFSIGLYELNPDGSEKLDNQGQLIPTYSQDDIENLARVFTGWHIAEKNQPNWGSKDGNWLLPMVAYPERHDFEEKVVMGEVFAQGQTAEQDMAQAMDMLLNHPNTGPFISRHLIQRLVTSNPSPAYVARVSALFDDNGSGVRGDLKTVVRGILTDEEALNGGDRSPVKMKEPLIAMTNFFRALEAKSADPSGRFHNSINTFGAYGQSPLGSPSVFNFSRQIMPERR
;
A
#
# COMPACT_ATOMS: atom_id res chain seq x y z
N MET A 1 -1.89 2.48 -10.33
CA MET A 1 -2.91 1.60 -9.72
C MET A 1 -2.34 0.17 -9.78
N GLN A 2 -1.71 -0.39 -8.76
CA GLN A 2 -2.14 -0.89 -7.43
C GLN A 2 -2.62 -2.37 -7.35
N LEU A 3 -2.39 -3.18 -8.41
CA LEU A 3 -2.36 -4.65 -8.29
C LEU A 3 -1.18 -5.15 -7.43
N PHE A 4 -0.19 -4.31 -7.17
CA PHE A 4 0.91 -4.66 -6.27
C PHE A 4 0.51 -4.80 -4.80
N SER A 5 -0.71 -4.39 -4.41
CA SER A 5 -1.20 -4.60 -3.04
C SER A 5 -1.50 -6.08 -2.73
N ILE A 6 -1.58 -6.93 -3.75
CA ILE A 6 -1.88 -8.36 -3.61
C ILE A 6 -0.72 -9.27 -4.04
N GLY A 7 0.43 -8.69 -4.42
CA GLY A 7 1.61 -9.44 -4.86
C GLY A 7 1.51 -10.00 -6.28
N LEU A 8 2.61 -10.54 -6.79
CA LEU A 8 2.69 -11.13 -8.14
C LEU A 8 2.16 -12.56 -8.20
N TYR A 9 2.30 -13.29 -7.09
CA TYR A 9 1.96 -14.70 -6.99
C TYR A 9 0.99 -14.92 -5.84
N GLU A 10 0.11 -15.91 -5.98
CA GLU A 10 -0.76 -16.33 -4.89
C GLU A 10 0.03 -16.70 -3.64
N LEU A 11 -0.50 -16.34 -2.48
CA LEU A 11 0.12 -16.54 -1.19
C LEU A 11 -0.71 -17.49 -0.34
N ASN A 12 -0.01 -18.33 0.41
CA ASN A 12 -0.58 -19.00 1.57
C ASN A 12 -0.78 -17.98 2.71
N PRO A 13 -1.60 -18.29 3.73
CA PRO A 13 -1.79 -17.42 4.89
C PRO A 13 -0.50 -17.07 5.63
N ASP A 14 0.53 -17.92 5.54
CA ASP A 14 1.86 -17.69 6.13
C ASP A 14 2.77 -16.79 5.27
N GLY A 15 2.28 -16.28 4.15
CA GLY A 15 3.01 -15.42 3.22
C GLY A 15 4.02 -16.15 2.32
N SER A 16 4.05 -17.49 2.35
CA SER A 16 4.77 -18.28 1.35
C SER A 16 4.00 -18.31 0.02
N GLU A 17 4.73 -18.43 -1.08
CA GLU A 17 4.12 -18.46 -2.42
C GLU A 17 3.48 -19.83 -2.69
N LYS A 18 2.27 -19.82 -3.25
CA LYS A 18 1.57 -21.05 -3.65
C LYS A 18 2.16 -21.63 -4.92
N LEU A 19 2.20 -22.96 -4.95
CA LEU A 19 2.62 -23.75 -6.08
C LEU A 19 1.45 -24.52 -6.66
N ASP A 20 1.41 -24.66 -7.98
CA ASP A 20 0.48 -25.53 -8.67
C ASP A 20 0.89 -27.02 -8.56
N ASN A 21 0.11 -27.90 -9.18
CA ASN A 21 0.37 -29.34 -9.21
C ASN A 21 1.68 -29.72 -9.92
N GLN A 22 2.33 -28.80 -10.62
CA GLN A 22 3.59 -28.97 -11.34
C GLN A 22 4.76 -28.32 -10.59
N GLY A 23 4.52 -27.70 -9.42
CA GLY A 23 5.53 -27.00 -8.63
C GLY A 23 5.87 -25.60 -9.16
N GLN A 24 5.03 -25.01 -10.01
CA GLN A 24 5.21 -23.65 -10.52
C GLN A 24 4.42 -22.63 -9.70
N LEU A 25 4.94 -21.41 -9.60
CA LEU A 25 4.27 -20.31 -8.91
C LEU A 25 2.98 -19.92 -9.64
N ILE A 26 1.90 -19.75 -8.89
CA ILE A 26 0.60 -19.34 -9.45
C ILE A 26 0.55 -17.81 -9.53
N PRO A 27 0.44 -17.20 -10.72
CA PRO A 27 0.33 -15.75 -10.85
C PRO A 27 -1.00 -15.25 -10.29
N THR A 28 -0.98 -14.14 -9.55
CA THR A 28 -2.19 -13.55 -8.95
C THR A 28 -3.12 -12.92 -9.99
N TYR A 29 -2.57 -12.41 -11.08
CA TYR A 29 -3.31 -11.72 -12.13
C TYR A 29 -2.60 -11.89 -13.47
N SER A 30 -3.38 -11.79 -14.53
CA SER A 30 -2.93 -11.81 -15.92
C SER A 30 -2.70 -10.39 -16.46
N GLN A 31 -2.19 -10.30 -17.68
CA GLN A 31 -2.10 -9.03 -18.41
C GLN A 31 -3.50 -8.44 -18.66
N ASP A 32 -4.48 -9.27 -18.99
CA ASP A 32 -5.86 -8.83 -19.25
C ASP A 32 -6.49 -8.23 -17.99
N ASP A 33 -6.18 -8.76 -16.80
CA ASP A 33 -6.63 -8.19 -15.53
C ASP A 33 -6.03 -6.81 -15.27
N ILE A 34 -4.76 -6.60 -15.63
CA ILE A 34 -4.10 -5.29 -15.51
C ILE A 34 -4.78 -4.27 -16.43
N GLU A 35 -5.08 -4.65 -17.67
CA GLU A 35 -5.73 -3.78 -18.64
C GLU A 35 -7.16 -3.45 -18.23
N ASN A 36 -7.94 -4.43 -17.80
CA ASN A 36 -9.30 -4.20 -17.33
C ASN A 36 -9.35 -3.39 -16.04
N LEU A 37 -8.43 -3.62 -15.09
CA LEU A 37 -8.36 -2.79 -13.90
C LEU A 37 -7.89 -1.37 -14.21
N ALA A 38 -7.04 -1.16 -15.23
CA ALA A 38 -6.68 0.19 -15.67
C ALA A 38 -7.91 0.94 -16.21
N ARG A 39 -8.81 0.26 -16.92
CA ARG A 39 -10.07 0.81 -17.43
C ARG A 39 -11.00 1.27 -16.30
N VAL A 40 -11.08 0.53 -15.18
CA VAL A 40 -11.83 0.89 -13.96
C VAL A 40 -11.41 2.27 -13.44
N PHE A 41 -10.13 2.62 -13.52
CA PHE A 41 -9.59 3.88 -12.97
C PHE A 41 -9.47 5.02 -13.99
N THR A 42 -10.12 4.90 -15.14
CA THR A 42 -10.24 6.00 -16.10
C THR A 42 -11.21 7.08 -15.57
N GLY A 43 -11.05 8.32 -16.03
CA GLY A 43 -11.92 9.43 -15.63
C GLY A 43 -11.55 10.14 -14.33
N TRP A 44 -10.55 9.69 -13.58
CA TRP A 44 -10.11 10.36 -12.35
C TRP A 44 -9.10 11.48 -12.60
N HIS A 45 -9.33 12.66 -12.02
CA HIS A 45 -8.40 13.79 -12.14
C HIS A 45 -8.33 14.60 -10.83
N ILE A 46 -7.28 15.42 -10.68
CA ILE A 46 -7.14 16.30 -9.51
C ILE A 46 -8.32 17.26 -9.40
N ALA A 47 -8.81 17.45 -8.17
CA ALA A 47 -9.85 18.44 -7.89
C ALA A 47 -9.34 19.84 -8.20
N GLU A 48 -10.10 20.59 -8.97
CA GLU A 48 -9.68 21.93 -9.38
C GLU A 48 -10.05 23.01 -8.38
N LYS A 49 -9.25 24.08 -8.38
CA LYS A 49 -9.44 25.19 -7.45
C LYS A 49 -10.65 26.05 -7.78
N ASN A 50 -10.98 26.21 -9.07
CA ASN A 50 -11.98 27.19 -9.53
C ASN A 50 -13.09 26.61 -10.43
N GLN A 51 -12.80 25.71 -11.38
CA GLN A 51 -13.80 24.99 -12.18
C GLN A 51 -13.26 23.63 -12.61
N PRO A 52 -14.10 22.58 -12.77
CA PRO A 52 -13.64 21.27 -13.24
C PRO A 52 -13.48 21.26 -14.77
N ASN A 53 -12.25 21.35 -15.25
CA ASN A 53 -11.86 21.16 -16.64
C ASN A 53 -10.69 20.16 -16.77
N TRP A 54 -10.97 19.02 -17.40
CA TRP A 54 -10.00 17.96 -17.66
C TRP A 54 -8.66 18.48 -18.22
N GLY A 55 -7.54 18.10 -17.58
CA GLY A 55 -6.19 18.47 -18.01
C GLY A 55 -5.66 19.80 -17.45
N SER A 56 -6.44 20.48 -16.60
CA SER A 56 -5.97 21.65 -15.86
C SER A 56 -4.81 21.32 -14.92
N LYS A 57 -3.77 22.15 -14.94
CA LYS A 57 -2.61 22.02 -14.05
C LYS A 57 -2.80 22.77 -12.72
N ASP A 58 -3.85 23.59 -12.60
CA ASP A 58 -4.17 24.40 -11.43
C ASP A 58 -5.04 23.64 -10.41
N GLY A 59 -4.66 22.38 -10.19
CA GLY A 59 -5.35 21.47 -9.27
C GLY A 59 -4.99 21.72 -7.80
N ASN A 60 -5.94 21.45 -6.92
CA ASN A 60 -5.75 21.43 -5.48
C ASN A 60 -5.40 20.01 -5.01
N TRP A 61 -4.13 19.79 -4.71
CA TRP A 61 -3.58 18.50 -4.27
C TRP A 61 -4.02 18.07 -2.86
N LEU A 62 -4.73 18.94 -2.12
CA LEU A 62 -5.24 18.65 -0.78
C LEU A 62 -6.67 18.12 -0.78
N LEU A 63 -7.36 18.15 -1.92
CA LEU A 63 -8.71 17.63 -2.06
C LEU A 63 -8.69 16.26 -2.73
N PRO A 64 -9.68 15.38 -2.43
CA PRO A 64 -9.83 14.12 -3.14
C PRO A 64 -9.91 14.34 -4.65
N MET A 65 -9.42 13.36 -5.42
CA MET A 65 -9.63 13.36 -6.87
C MET A 65 -11.13 13.33 -7.19
N VAL A 66 -11.49 13.90 -8.33
CA VAL A 66 -12.87 13.94 -8.82
C VAL A 66 -12.98 13.14 -10.11
N ALA A 67 -14.13 12.49 -10.30
CA ALA A 67 -14.43 11.76 -11.52
C ALA A 67 -15.01 12.69 -12.60
N TYR A 68 -14.60 12.45 -13.83
CA TYR A 68 -15.10 13.08 -15.05
C TYR A 68 -15.78 11.99 -15.89
N PRO A 69 -17.11 11.89 -15.86
CA PRO A 69 -17.85 10.82 -16.54
C PRO A 69 -17.51 10.74 -18.03
N GLU A 70 -17.29 11.87 -18.71
CA GLU A 70 -16.99 11.91 -20.16
C GLU A 70 -15.62 11.31 -20.51
N ARG A 71 -14.81 10.97 -19.50
CA ARG A 71 -13.46 10.42 -19.61
C ARG A 71 -13.33 9.03 -18.98
N HIS A 72 -14.45 8.47 -18.52
CA HIS A 72 -14.50 7.12 -17.97
C HIS A 72 -14.90 6.12 -19.06
N ASP A 73 -14.35 4.92 -18.98
CA ASP A 73 -14.73 3.78 -19.81
C ASP A 73 -15.96 3.09 -19.22
N PHE A 74 -17.09 3.10 -19.95
CA PHE A 74 -18.35 2.54 -19.50
C PHE A 74 -18.61 1.12 -20.01
N GLU A 75 -17.71 0.55 -20.80
CA GLU A 75 -17.85 -0.83 -21.26
C GLU A 75 -17.66 -1.81 -20.09
N GLU A 76 -18.16 -3.03 -20.28
CA GLU A 76 -17.96 -4.13 -19.32
C GLU A 76 -16.47 -4.43 -19.15
N LYS A 77 -16.10 -4.77 -17.91
CA LYS A 77 -14.71 -5.09 -17.53
C LYS A 77 -14.75 -6.34 -16.66
N VAL A 78 -13.76 -7.21 -16.84
CA VAL A 78 -13.59 -8.40 -16.00
C VAL A 78 -12.20 -8.37 -15.40
N VAL A 79 -12.11 -8.44 -14.08
CA VAL A 79 -10.84 -8.43 -13.34
C VAL A 79 -10.85 -9.57 -12.34
N MET A 80 -9.91 -10.51 -12.48
CA MET A 80 -9.73 -11.68 -11.59
C MET A 80 -11.03 -12.47 -11.38
N GLY A 81 -11.86 -12.56 -12.42
CA GLY A 81 -13.16 -13.24 -12.40
C GLY A 81 -14.33 -12.40 -11.88
N GLU A 82 -14.08 -11.17 -11.39
CA GLU A 82 -15.13 -10.23 -10.99
C GLU A 82 -15.59 -9.37 -12.17
N VAL A 83 -16.91 -9.25 -12.34
CA VAL A 83 -17.53 -8.51 -13.45
C VAL A 83 -17.93 -7.11 -12.98
N PHE A 84 -17.45 -6.12 -13.71
CA PHE A 84 -17.85 -4.72 -13.62
C PHE A 84 -18.86 -4.47 -14.74
N ALA A 85 -20.11 -4.24 -14.36
CA ALA A 85 -21.23 -4.13 -15.28
C ALA A 85 -21.09 -2.91 -16.19
N GLN A 86 -21.56 -3.06 -17.43
CA GLN A 86 -21.60 -1.94 -18.37
C GLN A 86 -22.42 -0.76 -17.80
N GLY A 87 -21.90 0.45 -17.97
CA GLY A 87 -22.59 1.70 -17.59
C GLY A 87 -22.46 2.09 -16.12
N GLN A 88 -21.63 1.39 -15.31
CA GLN A 88 -21.26 1.85 -13.97
C GLN A 88 -20.56 3.21 -14.01
N THR A 89 -20.72 4.01 -12.95
CA THR A 89 -19.95 5.26 -12.81
C THR A 89 -18.53 4.98 -12.33
N ALA A 90 -17.61 5.92 -12.54
CA ALA A 90 -16.22 5.78 -12.11
C ALA A 90 -16.08 5.54 -10.59
N GLU A 91 -16.98 6.12 -9.78
CA GLU A 91 -17.02 5.90 -8.33
C GLU A 91 -17.51 4.50 -7.96
N GLN A 92 -18.49 3.96 -8.70
CA GLN A 92 -18.99 2.59 -8.50
C GLN A 92 -17.91 1.58 -8.86
N ASP A 93 -17.27 1.76 -10.02
CA ASP A 93 -16.14 0.96 -10.48
C ASP A 93 -14.98 0.99 -9.47
N MET A 94 -14.58 2.18 -9.00
CA MET A 94 -13.53 2.31 -7.99
C MET A 94 -13.90 1.60 -6.69
N ALA A 95 -15.12 1.81 -6.19
CA ALA A 95 -15.57 1.20 -4.92
C ALA A 95 -15.54 -0.32 -5.02
N GLN A 96 -16.11 -0.89 -6.09
CA GLN A 96 -16.10 -2.33 -6.33
C GLN A 96 -14.67 -2.87 -6.46
N ALA A 97 -13.78 -2.17 -7.17
CA ALA A 97 -12.38 -2.58 -7.29
C ALA A 97 -11.63 -2.53 -5.94
N MET A 98 -11.94 -1.56 -5.07
CA MET A 98 -11.38 -1.52 -3.72
C MET A 98 -11.88 -2.68 -2.87
N ASP A 99 -13.17 -3.02 -2.95
CA ASP A 99 -13.76 -4.14 -2.22
C ASP A 99 -13.17 -5.48 -2.71
N MET A 100 -13.06 -5.67 -4.02
CA MET A 100 -12.38 -6.82 -4.64
C MET A 100 -10.95 -6.98 -4.11
N LEU A 101 -10.15 -5.90 -4.15
CA LEU A 101 -8.76 -5.94 -3.70
C LEU A 101 -8.66 -6.17 -2.19
N LEU A 102 -9.54 -5.58 -1.38
CA LEU A 102 -9.53 -5.78 0.09
C LEU A 102 -9.87 -7.22 0.46
N ASN A 103 -10.84 -7.82 -0.23
CA ASN A 103 -11.33 -9.17 0.03
C ASN A 103 -10.47 -10.26 -0.62
N HIS A 104 -9.53 -9.90 -1.48
CA HIS A 104 -8.63 -10.85 -2.11
C HIS A 104 -7.82 -11.64 -1.04
N PRO A 105 -7.67 -12.98 -1.17
CA PRO A 105 -6.97 -13.81 -0.19
C PRO A 105 -5.52 -13.41 0.07
N ASN A 106 -4.81 -12.92 -0.95
CA ASN A 106 -3.43 -12.45 -0.78
C ASN A 106 -3.29 -11.17 0.06
N THR A 107 -4.34 -10.37 0.19
CA THR A 107 -4.23 -9.03 0.82
C THR A 107 -3.82 -9.13 2.28
N GLY A 108 -4.41 -10.06 3.02
CA GLY A 108 -4.07 -10.34 4.41
C GLY A 108 -2.59 -10.67 4.63
N PRO A 109 -2.05 -11.75 4.03
CA PRO A 109 -0.65 -12.13 4.23
C PRO A 109 0.32 -11.09 3.65
N PHE A 110 -0.01 -10.48 2.51
CA PHE A 110 0.84 -9.47 1.87
C PHE A 110 1.01 -8.22 2.75
N ILE A 111 -0.10 -7.60 3.17
CA ILE A 111 -0.07 -6.42 4.03
C ILE A 111 0.54 -6.74 5.38
N SER A 112 0.20 -7.89 5.98
CA SER A 112 0.74 -8.32 7.26
C SER A 112 2.26 -8.42 7.24
N ARG A 113 2.83 -9.10 6.23
CA ARG A 113 4.29 -9.20 6.07
C ARG A 113 4.94 -7.82 5.96
N HIS A 114 4.37 -6.93 5.17
CA HIS A 114 4.90 -5.59 4.99
C HIS A 114 4.84 -4.73 6.26
N LEU A 115 3.74 -4.81 7.01
CA LEU A 115 3.59 -4.09 8.28
C LEU A 115 4.57 -4.63 9.33
N ILE A 116 4.74 -5.95 9.44
CA ILE A 116 5.73 -6.55 10.34
C ILE A 116 7.14 -6.08 9.96
N GLN A 117 7.48 -6.11 8.67
CA GLN A 117 8.76 -5.60 8.17
C GLN A 117 8.96 -4.11 8.47
N ARG A 118 7.87 -3.32 8.44
CA ARG A 118 7.92 -1.88 8.72
C ARG A 118 7.95 -1.55 10.21
N LEU A 119 7.46 -2.42 11.09
CA LEU A 119 7.34 -2.10 12.52
C LEU A 119 8.36 -2.84 13.39
N VAL A 120 8.70 -4.08 13.06
CA VAL A 120 9.42 -4.99 13.97
C VAL A 120 10.70 -5.54 13.35
N THR A 121 10.62 -6.41 12.33
CA THR A 121 11.77 -7.21 11.85
C THR A 121 11.77 -7.36 10.33
N SER A 122 12.95 -7.26 9.69
CA SER A 122 13.09 -7.41 8.23
C SER A 122 12.78 -8.81 7.71
N ASN A 123 12.93 -9.84 8.55
CA ASN A 123 12.75 -11.24 8.16
C ASN A 123 11.82 -11.96 9.15
N PRO A 124 10.50 -11.70 9.10
CA PRO A 124 9.55 -12.35 9.98
C PRO A 124 9.39 -13.84 9.65
N SER A 125 9.15 -14.67 10.65
CA SER A 125 8.83 -16.07 10.41
C SER A 125 7.48 -16.24 9.67
N PRO A 126 7.28 -17.32 8.90
CA PRO A 126 5.99 -17.62 8.28
C PRO A 126 4.85 -17.75 9.30
N ALA A 127 5.15 -18.31 10.48
CA ALA A 127 4.17 -18.46 11.55
C ALA A 127 3.70 -17.11 12.10
N TYR A 128 4.59 -16.12 12.18
CA TYR A 128 4.23 -14.77 12.60
C TYR A 128 3.36 -14.07 11.56
N VAL A 129 3.71 -14.18 10.27
CA VAL A 129 2.86 -13.67 9.18
C VAL A 129 1.47 -14.31 9.22
N ALA A 130 1.37 -15.63 9.44
CA ALA A 130 0.10 -16.35 9.51
C ALA A 130 -0.82 -15.83 10.63
N ARG A 131 -0.27 -15.62 11.84
CA ARG A 131 -1.05 -15.10 12.98
C ARG A 131 -1.59 -13.70 12.71
N VAL A 132 -0.76 -12.82 12.15
CA VAL A 132 -1.18 -11.44 11.83
C VAL A 132 -2.14 -11.40 10.64
N SER A 133 -1.94 -12.27 9.64
CA SER A 133 -2.90 -12.43 8.53
C SER A 133 -4.26 -12.86 9.04
N ALA A 134 -4.34 -13.80 9.98
CA ALA A 134 -5.61 -14.21 10.57
C ALA A 134 -6.33 -13.04 11.28
N LEU A 135 -5.58 -12.18 11.97
CA LEU A 135 -6.14 -10.94 12.58
C LEU A 135 -6.59 -9.91 11.54
N PHE A 136 -5.92 -9.87 10.38
CA PHE A 136 -6.36 -9.05 9.26
C PHE A 136 -7.65 -9.61 8.66
N ASP A 137 -7.76 -10.93 8.53
CA ASP A 137 -8.90 -11.61 7.95
C ASP A 137 -10.15 -11.46 8.83
N ASP A 138 -9.97 -11.54 10.16
CA ASP A 138 -11.01 -11.30 11.16
C ASP A 138 -10.40 -10.75 12.46
N ASN A 139 -10.87 -9.57 12.89
CA ASN A 139 -10.48 -8.97 14.17
C ASN A 139 -11.13 -9.60 15.42
N GLY A 140 -11.83 -10.72 15.26
CA GLY A 140 -12.62 -11.40 16.30
C GLY A 140 -14.07 -10.90 16.39
N SER A 141 -14.50 -10.04 15.47
CA SER A 141 -15.88 -9.54 15.34
C SER A 141 -16.41 -9.65 13.89
N GLY A 142 -15.73 -10.43 13.05
CA GLY A 142 -16.04 -10.60 11.64
C GLY A 142 -15.62 -9.41 10.76
N VAL A 143 -14.78 -8.50 11.26
CA VAL A 143 -14.33 -7.32 10.50
C VAL A 143 -12.95 -7.58 9.93
N ARG A 144 -12.88 -7.63 8.59
CA ARG A 144 -11.65 -7.71 7.81
C ARG A 144 -10.96 -6.35 7.73
N GLY A 145 -9.64 -6.32 7.84
CA GLY A 145 -8.83 -5.12 7.60
C GLY A 145 -8.80 -4.10 8.74
N ASP A 146 -9.17 -4.47 9.96
CA ASP A 146 -9.04 -3.60 11.14
C ASP A 146 -7.57 -3.38 11.51
N LEU A 147 -6.99 -2.29 10.98
CA LEU A 147 -5.59 -1.94 11.19
C LEU A 147 -5.23 -1.71 12.67
N LYS A 148 -6.17 -1.33 13.53
CA LYS A 148 -5.90 -1.17 14.96
C LYS A 148 -5.59 -2.52 15.59
N THR A 149 -6.40 -3.53 15.25
CA THR A 149 -6.22 -4.90 15.74
C THR A 149 -4.97 -5.54 15.14
N VAL A 150 -4.73 -5.35 13.83
CA VAL A 150 -3.54 -5.85 13.14
C VAL A 150 -2.26 -5.26 13.75
N VAL A 151 -2.16 -3.94 13.89
CA VAL A 151 -0.97 -3.29 14.46
C VAL A 151 -0.74 -3.69 15.91
N ARG A 152 -1.82 -3.82 16.70
CA ARG A 152 -1.71 -4.34 18.06
C ARG A 152 -1.13 -5.76 18.05
N GLY A 153 -1.68 -6.66 17.22
CA GLY A 153 -1.22 -8.03 17.08
C GLY A 153 0.27 -8.11 16.74
N ILE A 154 0.73 -7.30 15.79
CA ILE A 154 2.16 -7.18 15.43
C ILE A 154 3.01 -6.80 16.65
N LEU A 155 2.63 -5.76 17.38
CA LEU A 155 3.46 -5.25 18.48
C LEU A 155 3.42 -6.13 19.74
N THR A 156 2.40 -6.98 19.88
CA THR A 156 2.25 -7.89 21.03
C THR A 156 2.60 -9.34 20.73
N ASP A 157 3.02 -9.65 19.51
CA ASP A 157 3.41 -11.01 19.13
C ASP A 157 4.67 -11.47 19.88
N GLU A 158 4.75 -12.76 20.21
CA GLU A 158 5.89 -13.33 20.92
C GLU A 158 7.21 -13.11 20.18
N GLU A 159 7.22 -13.19 18.84
CA GLU A 159 8.42 -12.93 18.03
C GLU A 159 8.85 -11.46 18.09
N ALA A 160 7.90 -10.54 18.27
CA ALA A 160 8.19 -9.12 18.43
C ALA A 160 8.75 -8.80 19.82
N LEU A 161 8.25 -9.46 20.87
CA LEU A 161 8.61 -9.20 22.26
C LEU A 161 9.92 -9.89 22.67
N ASN A 162 10.06 -11.16 22.31
CA ASN A 162 11.18 -12.00 22.75
C ASN A 162 12.31 -12.06 21.71
N GLY A 163 12.03 -11.58 20.49
CA GLY A 163 12.86 -11.84 19.31
C GLY A 163 12.70 -13.27 18.82
N GLY A 164 12.83 -13.48 17.51
CA GLY A 164 13.03 -14.83 16.97
C GLY A 164 14.44 -15.35 17.28
N ASP A 165 15.07 -16.06 16.36
CA ASP A 165 16.46 -16.55 16.51
C ASP A 165 17.51 -15.43 16.69
N ARG A 166 17.14 -14.17 16.42
CA ARG A 166 17.97 -12.97 16.61
C ARG A 166 17.12 -11.85 17.21
N SER A 167 17.61 -11.15 18.22
CA SER A 167 16.96 -9.93 18.71
C SER A 167 16.77 -8.94 17.55
N PRO A 168 15.54 -8.50 17.25
CA PRO A 168 15.28 -7.60 16.14
C PRO A 168 15.83 -6.21 16.47
N VAL A 169 17.07 -5.93 16.07
CA VAL A 169 17.62 -4.57 16.11
C VAL A 169 17.24 -3.87 14.83
N LYS A 170 16.11 -3.16 14.86
CA LYS A 170 15.69 -2.31 13.75
C LYS A 170 16.29 -0.92 13.86
N MET A 171 17.22 -0.58 12.96
CA MET A 171 17.73 0.78 12.86
C MET A 171 16.65 1.72 12.34
N LYS A 172 16.51 2.90 12.96
CA LYS A 172 15.59 3.94 12.51
C LYS A 172 16.15 4.60 11.25
N GLU A 173 15.27 4.86 10.29
CA GLU A 173 15.63 5.63 9.09
C GLU A 173 16.06 7.05 9.46
N PRO A 174 17.01 7.67 8.74
CA PRO A 174 17.47 9.04 8.99
C PRO A 174 16.31 10.05 9.13
N LEU A 175 15.32 10.00 8.24
CA LEU A 175 14.16 10.90 8.30
C LEU A 175 13.30 10.66 9.56
N ILE A 176 13.10 9.41 9.97
CA ILE A 176 12.35 9.07 11.19
C ILE A 176 13.14 9.49 12.43
N ALA A 177 14.46 9.26 12.45
CA ALA A 177 15.33 9.67 13.54
C ALA A 177 15.30 11.20 13.70
N MET A 178 15.41 11.94 12.60
CA MET A 178 15.31 13.40 12.59
C MET A 178 13.93 13.90 13.02
N THR A 179 12.85 13.27 12.55
CA THR A 179 11.49 13.63 12.96
C THR A 179 11.29 13.44 14.46
N ASN A 180 11.83 12.35 15.02
CA ASN A 180 11.80 12.12 16.46
C ASN A 180 12.63 13.16 17.22
N PHE A 181 13.81 13.52 16.69
CA PHE A 181 14.65 14.58 17.26
C PHE A 181 13.93 15.93 17.28
N PHE A 182 13.31 16.34 16.17
CA PHE A 182 12.51 17.56 16.11
C PHE A 182 11.30 17.52 17.03
N ARG A 183 10.59 16.38 17.13
CA ARG A 183 9.50 16.23 18.11
C ARG A 183 9.98 16.35 19.55
N ALA A 184 11.14 15.76 19.89
CA ALA A 184 11.71 15.83 21.23
C ALA A 184 12.12 17.26 21.62
N LEU A 185 12.47 18.09 20.64
CA LEU A 185 12.78 19.51 20.83
C LEU A 185 11.57 20.43 20.68
N GLU A 186 10.37 19.88 20.48
CA GLU A 186 9.15 20.64 20.17
C GLU A 186 9.35 21.65 19.02
N ALA A 187 10.20 21.30 18.05
CA ALA A 187 10.54 22.17 16.93
C ALA A 187 9.29 22.47 16.09
N LYS A 188 9.04 23.75 15.84
CA LYS A 188 7.93 24.23 15.00
C LYS A 188 8.47 24.74 13.67
N SER A 189 7.68 24.61 12.61
CA SER A 189 8.01 25.29 11.35
C SER A 189 7.99 26.80 11.57
N ALA A 190 8.97 27.49 10.99
CA ALA A 190 8.96 28.95 10.90
C ALA A 190 7.90 29.47 9.92
N ASP A 191 7.33 28.60 9.08
CA ASP A 191 6.18 28.93 8.23
C ASP A 191 4.87 28.82 9.04
N PRO A 192 4.04 29.88 9.10
CA PRO A 192 2.73 29.86 9.74
C PRO A 192 1.76 28.78 9.22
N SER A 193 1.93 28.31 7.99
CA SER A 193 1.17 27.20 7.41
C SER A 193 1.59 25.81 7.91
N GLY A 194 2.64 25.74 8.73
CA GLY A 194 3.19 24.49 9.26
C GLY A 194 4.02 23.70 8.25
N ARG A 195 4.25 24.24 7.05
CA ARG A 195 5.00 23.55 5.99
C ARG A 195 6.47 23.42 6.34
N PHE A 196 7.02 22.23 6.10
CA PHE A 196 8.45 22.03 6.09
C PHE A 196 8.98 22.36 4.69
N HIS A 197 9.64 23.51 4.56
CA HIS A 197 10.24 23.92 3.29
C HIS A 197 11.49 23.11 2.98
N ASN A 198 11.76 22.93 1.69
CA ASN A 198 13.00 22.36 1.20
C ASN A 198 13.20 20.87 1.54
N SER A 199 12.14 20.07 1.43
CA SER A 199 12.21 18.61 1.53
C SER A 199 13.24 18.04 0.55
N ILE A 200 13.40 18.58 -0.65
CA ILE A 200 14.37 18.10 -1.64
C ILE A 200 15.83 18.22 -1.15
N ASN A 201 16.22 19.33 -0.50
CA ASN A 201 17.59 19.48 0.02
C ASN A 201 17.87 18.65 1.27
N THR A 202 16.85 18.01 1.89
CA THR A 202 17.11 17.04 2.96
C THR A 202 17.94 15.86 2.47
N PHE A 203 17.88 15.53 1.16
CA PHE A 203 18.78 14.54 0.57
C PHE A 203 20.25 14.94 0.66
N GLY A 204 20.59 16.20 0.39
CA GLY A 204 21.97 16.68 0.45
C GLY A 204 22.53 16.71 1.87
N ALA A 205 21.68 16.94 2.89
CA ALA A 205 22.10 17.00 4.29
C ALA A 205 22.10 15.63 5.00
N TYR A 206 21.20 14.72 4.61
CA TYR A 206 20.92 13.49 5.37
C TYR A 206 20.94 12.21 4.54
N GLY A 207 21.22 12.31 3.23
CA GLY A 207 21.23 11.17 2.29
C GLY A 207 19.84 10.63 1.94
N GLN A 208 18.76 11.28 2.38
CA GLN A 208 17.36 10.92 2.08
C GLN A 208 16.45 12.15 2.00
N SER A 209 15.47 12.11 1.08
CA SER A 209 14.38 13.09 1.00
C SER A 209 13.02 12.38 1.03
N PRO A 210 11.98 12.99 1.64
CA PRO A 210 10.61 12.55 1.42
C PRO A 210 10.34 12.43 -0.08
N LEU A 211 9.78 11.29 -0.51
CA LEU A 211 9.49 10.95 -1.91
C LEU A 211 10.72 10.88 -2.86
N GLY A 212 11.94 11.07 -2.36
CA GLY A 212 13.18 11.05 -3.14
C GLY A 212 13.94 9.74 -2.96
N SER A 213 13.39 8.63 -3.46
CA SER A 213 14.06 7.33 -3.40
C SER A 213 15.14 7.24 -4.50
N PRO A 214 16.43 7.04 -4.17
CA PRO A 214 17.49 6.96 -5.17
C PRO A 214 17.49 5.62 -5.93
N SER A 215 16.88 4.57 -5.36
CA SER A 215 16.64 3.28 -6.03
C SER A 215 15.40 2.58 -5.44
N VAL A 216 14.99 1.47 -6.05
CA VAL A 216 13.96 0.55 -5.52
C VAL A 216 14.41 -0.20 -4.25
N PHE A 217 15.72 -0.24 -4.00
CA PHE A 217 16.35 -0.76 -2.78
C PHE A 217 16.71 0.38 -1.83
N ASN A 218 15.73 1.21 -1.49
CA ASN A 218 15.87 2.14 -0.40
C ASN A 218 15.66 1.38 0.94
N PHE A 219 15.87 2.04 2.08
CA PHE A 219 15.56 1.49 3.41
C PHE A 219 14.10 0.97 3.53
N SER A 220 13.24 1.38 2.58
CA SER A 220 11.97 0.77 2.23
C SER A 220 11.99 0.31 0.75
N ARG A 221 11.50 -0.89 0.45
CA ARG A 221 11.15 -1.27 -0.94
C ARG A 221 9.96 -0.40 -1.36
N GLN A 222 10.10 0.41 -2.41
CA GLN A 222 8.92 1.01 -3.05
C GLN A 222 8.06 -0.13 -3.61
N ILE A 223 6.74 0.05 -3.58
CA ILE A 223 5.75 -0.91 -4.07
C ILE A 223 5.84 -0.98 -5.61
N MET A 224 6.91 -1.60 -6.12
CA MET A 224 7.11 -1.96 -7.52
C MET A 224 8.02 -3.20 -7.57
N PRO A 225 7.64 -4.28 -8.27
CA PRO A 225 8.52 -5.41 -8.52
C PRO A 225 9.34 -5.15 -9.80
N GLU A 226 10.67 -5.21 -9.70
CA GLU A 226 11.55 -5.25 -10.87
C GLU A 226 11.68 -6.70 -11.40
N ARG A 227 11.59 -6.82 -12.73
CA ARG A 227 12.25 -7.91 -13.46
C ARG A 227 13.75 -7.64 -13.50
N ARG A 228 14.52 -8.73 -13.48
CA ARG A 228 15.99 -8.79 -13.59
C ARG A 228 16.55 -7.95 -14.73
#